data_AF-A0A8I2YPW8-F1
#
_entry.id   AF-A0A8I2YPW8-F1
#
_cell.length_a   1.000
_cell.length_b   1.000
_cell.length_c   1.000
_cell.angle_alpha   90.00
_cell.angle_beta   90.00
_cell.angle_gamma   90.00
#
_symmetry.space_group_name_H-M   'P 1'
#
loop_
_entity.id
_entity.type
_entity.pdbx_description
1 polymer ?
#
loop_
_entity_poly.entity_id
_entity_poly.type
_entity_poly.pdbx_seq_one_letter_code
_entity_poly.pdbx_strand_id
1 'polypeptide(L)'
;MNTLTNASSVMTSTASSVSLTSHPNSLDQLYINFANEHLQNLIQKCIFELHIDEYWTEGISRFVPSVPYFDNAECVRLLQNKPGGLIHIMDDQARPSHKKTDLTMVEAFSKHWDNHSSFKVGPVN
;
A
#
# COMPACT_ATOMS: atom_id res chain seq x y z
N MET A 1 2.95 -8.20 -24.47
CA MET A 1 3.87 -9.02 -23.66
C MET A 1 4.80 -8.05 -22.94
N ASN A 2 4.58 -7.60 -21.70
CA ASN A 2 3.92 -8.18 -20.54
C ASN A 2 3.37 -7.05 -19.66
N THR A 3 2.07 -7.03 -19.37
CA THR A 3 1.38 -5.96 -18.62
C THR A 3 0.53 -6.49 -17.47
N LEU A 4 0.87 -7.65 -16.88
CA LEU A 4 0.01 -8.31 -15.90
C LEU A 4 0.70 -8.84 -14.63
N THR A 5 1.94 -8.47 -14.34
CA THR A 5 2.66 -9.04 -13.17
C THR A 5 2.74 -8.10 -11.95
N ASN A 6 2.54 -6.79 -12.09
CA ASN A 6 3.16 -5.86 -11.13
C ASN A 6 2.29 -5.31 -9.98
N ALA A 7 1.04 -5.74 -9.80
CA ALA A 7 0.23 -5.31 -8.65
C ALA A 7 -0.08 -6.46 -7.69
N SER A 8 -0.33 -7.67 -8.20
CA SER A 8 -0.47 -8.86 -7.35
C SER A 8 0.86 -9.42 -6.86
N SER A 9 1.99 -9.12 -7.51
CA SER A 9 3.31 -9.58 -7.05
C SER A 9 3.92 -8.76 -5.91
N VAL A 10 3.52 -7.49 -5.72
CA VAL A 10 4.18 -6.60 -4.75
C VAL A 10 3.86 -7.03 -3.31
N MET A 11 2.63 -7.46 -3.04
CA MET A 11 2.26 -8.03 -1.72
C MET A 11 2.89 -9.41 -1.43
N THR A 12 3.54 -10.04 -2.41
CA THR A 12 4.17 -11.37 -2.26
C THR A 12 5.70 -11.36 -2.29
N SER A 13 6.37 -10.22 -2.52
CA SER A 13 7.80 -10.24 -2.88
C SER A 13 8.80 -9.86 -1.79
N THR A 14 8.40 -9.34 -0.63
CA THR A 14 9.38 -8.93 0.38
C THR A 14 8.92 -9.28 1.78
N ALA A 15 9.64 -10.24 2.37
CA ALA A 15 9.49 -10.79 3.72
C ALA A 15 8.38 -11.85 3.88
N SER A 16 8.82 -13.11 3.72
CA SER A 16 8.14 -14.38 4.03
C SER A 16 7.76 -15.16 2.78
N SER A 17 8.49 -16.25 2.58
CA SER A 17 8.16 -17.41 1.79
C SER A 17 6.82 -18.03 2.24
N VAL A 18 5.68 -17.36 2.06
CA VAL A 18 4.33 -17.90 2.29
C VAL A 18 3.37 -17.28 1.28
N SER A 19 3.46 -17.72 0.02
CA SER A 19 2.25 -17.94 -0.79
C SER A 19 1.86 -19.41 -0.61
N LEU A 20 1.49 -19.76 0.62
CA LEU A 20 1.02 -21.08 1.06
C LEU A 20 -0.34 -20.98 1.78
N THR A 21 -1.10 -19.90 1.58
CA THR A 21 -2.40 -19.81 2.25
C THR A 21 -3.45 -20.49 1.39
N SER A 22 -3.62 -21.80 1.59
CA SER A 22 -4.91 -22.48 1.45
C SER A 22 -5.97 -21.94 2.44
N HIS A 23 -5.75 -20.75 3.00
CA HIS A 23 -6.45 -20.13 4.10
C HIS A 23 -6.89 -18.74 3.65
N PRO A 24 -8.08 -18.29 4.07
CA PRO A 24 -8.58 -16.97 3.74
C PRO A 24 -7.67 -15.87 4.31
N ASN A 25 -7.41 -14.83 3.52
CA ASN A 25 -6.69 -13.63 3.98
C ASN A 25 -7.52 -12.93 5.07
N SER A 26 -6.99 -12.86 6.29
CA SER A 26 -7.65 -12.22 7.44
C SER A 26 -7.15 -10.78 7.66
N LEU A 27 -7.77 -10.09 8.63
CA LEU A 27 -7.32 -8.77 9.08
C LEU A 27 -5.88 -8.78 9.61
N ASP A 28 -5.43 -9.90 10.18
CA ASP A 28 -4.04 -10.02 10.67
C ASP A 28 -3.04 -9.96 9.51
N GLN A 29 -3.35 -10.62 8.39
CA GLN A 29 -2.52 -10.57 7.19
C GLN A 29 -2.50 -9.16 6.60
N LEU A 30 -3.62 -8.42 6.66
CA LEU A 30 -3.66 -7.02 6.25
C LEU A 30 -2.70 -6.17 7.09
N TYR A 31 -2.65 -6.35 8.42
CA TYR A 31 -1.72 -5.60 9.28
C TYR A 31 -0.25 -5.94 9.01
N ILE A 32 0.06 -7.21 8.75
CA ILE A 32 1.42 -7.63 8.35
C ILE A 32 1.82 -6.93 7.05
N ASN A 33 0.94 -6.98 6.04
CA ASN A 33 1.20 -6.37 4.74
C ASN A 33 1.34 -4.84 4.87
N PHE A 34 0.52 -4.21 5.70
CA PHE A 34 0.61 -2.78 5.99
C PHE A 34 1.97 -2.38 6.58
N ALA A 35 2.46 -3.14 7.57
CA ALA A 35 3.77 -2.90 8.16
C ALA A 35 4.90 -3.05 7.13
N ASN A 36 4.81 -4.06 6.26
CA ASN A 36 5.80 -4.31 5.20
C ASN A 36 5.83 -3.18 4.17
N GLU A 37 4.68 -2.70 3.72
CA GLU A 37 4.58 -1.57 2.78
C GLU A 37 5.18 -0.29 3.37
N HIS A 38 4.93 -0.04 4.66
CA HIS A 38 5.54 1.06 5.40
C HIS A 38 7.06 0.96 5.49
N LEU A 39 7.57 -0.23 5.80
CA LEU A 39 9.00 -0.49 5.86
C LEU A 39 9.67 -0.29 4.50
N GLN A 40 9.05 -0.80 3.44
CA GLN A 40 9.54 -0.60 2.08
C GLN A 40 9.59 0.89 1.72
N ASN A 41 8.54 1.66 2.03
CA ASN A 41 8.51 3.11 1.76
C ASN A 41 9.65 3.85 2.49
N LEU A 42 9.89 3.49 3.75
CA LEU A 42 10.99 4.04 4.54
C LEU A 42 12.34 3.73 3.90
N ILE A 43 12.58 2.48 3.52
CA ILE A 43 13.84 2.06 2.90
C ILE A 43 14.07 2.79 1.57
N GLN A 44 13.03 2.94 0.74
CA GLN A 44 13.11 3.67 -0.52
C GLN A 44 13.51 5.13 -0.30
N LYS A 45 12.87 5.83 0.63
CA LYS A 45 13.24 7.20 1.01
C LYS A 45 14.67 7.29 1.52
N CYS A 46 15.08 6.35 2.37
CA CYS A 46 16.44 6.32 2.90
C CYS A 46 17.50 6.18 1.81
N ILE A 47 17.27 5.28 0.84
CA ILE A 47 18.24 4.98 -0.21
C ILE A 47 18.25 6.06 -1.28
N PHE A 48 17.07 6.55 -1.70
CA PHE A 48 16.95 7.36 -2.91
C PHE A 48 16.75 8.85 -2.64
N GLU A 49 16.20 9.26 -1.50
CA GLU A 49 15.78 10.65 -1.27
C GLU A 49 16.65 11.39 -0.25
N LEU A 50 17.07 10.73 0.85
CA LEU A 50 17.71 11.41 2.00
C LEU A 50 18.96 12.23 1.65
N HIS A 51 19.81 11.71 0.75
CA HIS A 51 21.09 12.35 0.43
C HIS A 51 21.02 13.34 -0.73
N ILE A 52 19.87 13.48 -1.39
CA ILE A 52 19.73 14.35 -2.56
C ILE A 52 20.14 15.79 -2.19
N ASP A 53 19.63 16.33 -1.08
CA ASP A 53 19.92 17.71 -0.64
C ASP A 53 21.40 17.92 -0.29
N GLU A 54 22.04 16.90 0.29
CA GLU A 54 23.48 16.91 0.59
C GLU A 54 24.29 16.96 -0.71
N TYR A 55 23.96 16.14 -1.71
CA TYR A 55 24.63 16.15 -3.01
C TYR A 55 24.50 17.50 -3.73
N TRP A 56 23.34 18.16 -3.62
CA TRP A 56 23.13 19.51 -4.16
C TRP A 56 23.99 20.54 -3.45
N THR A 57 24.05 20.47 -2.11
CA THR A 57 24.83 21.39 -1.28
C THR A 57 26.34 21.26 -1.55
N GLU A 58 26.81 20.03 -1.74
CA GLU A 58 28.23 19.74 -2.03
C GLU A 58 28.60 19.94 -3.51
N GLY A 59 27.63 20.22 -4.39
CA GLY A 59 27.86 20.43 -5.82
C GLY A 59 28.24 19.14 -6.58
N ILE A 60 27.95 17.97 -6.01
CA ILE A 60 28.28 16.66 -6.59
C ILE A 60 27.10 15.96 -7.26
N SER A 61 25.91 16.56 -7.30
CA SER A 61 24.70 15.97 -7.92
C SER A 61 24.91 15.49 -9.36
N ARG A 62 25.83 16.11 -10.12
CA ARG A 62 26.15 15.67 -11.49
C ARG A 62 26.85 14.31 -11.57
N PHE A 63 27.51 13.89 -10.49
CA PHE A 63 28.21 12.60 -10.39
C PHE A 63 27.32 11.50 -9.82
N VAL A 64 26.21 11.87 -9.19
CA VAL A 64 25.22 10.95 -8.60
C VAL A 64 23.89 11.12 -9.33
N PRO A 65 23.71 10.46 -10.49
CA PRO A 65 22.47 10.58 -11.25
C PRO A 65 21.29 10.00 -10.45
N SER A 66 20.12 10.62 -10.59
CA SER A 66 18.88 10.07 -10.02
C SER A 66 18.59 8.71 -10.64
N VAL A 67 18.43 7.70 -9.78
CA VAL A 67 18.07 6.34 -10.18
C VAL A 67 16.55 6.20 -10.06
N PRO A 68 15.83 5.89 -11.14
CA PRO A 68 14.40 5.63 -11.05
C PRO A 68 14.15 4.38 -10.21
N TYR A 69 13.25 4.47 -9.24
CA TYR A 69 12.83 3.36 -8.40
C TYR A 69 11.30 3.22 -8.40
N PHE A 70 10.82 2.05 -8.00
CA PHE A 70 9.40 1.83 -7.79
C PHE A 70 8.97 2.54 -6.51
N ASP A 71 8.09 3.53 -6.59
CA ASP A 71 7.56 4.21 -5.42
C ASP A 71 6.24 3.58 -4.96
N ASN A 72 6.22 3.04 -3.75
CA ASN A 72 5.01 2.46 -3.15
C ASN A 72 4.17 3.47 -2.33
N ALA A 73 4.50 4.77 -2.36
CA ALA A 73 3.83 5.81 -1.59
C ALA A 73 2.31 5.84 -1.80
N GLU A 74 1.82 5.63 -3.02
CA GLU A 74 0.38 5.59 -3.29
C GLU A 74 -0.31 4.37 -2.67
N CYS A 75 0.37 3.22 -2.59
CA CYS A 75 -0.15 2.04 -1.87
C CYS A 75 -0.24 2.31 -0.37
N VAL A 76 0.81 2.89 0.20
CA VAL A 76 0.84 3.32 1.61
C VAL A 76 -0.26 4.34 1.87
N ARG A 77 -0.43 5.35 1.00
CA ARG A 77 -1.48 6.36 1.09
C ARG A 77 -2.86 5.72 1.10
N LEU A 78 -3.13 4.79 0.19
CA LEU A 78 -4.39 4.07 0.15
C LEU A 78 -4.71 3.39 1.49
N LEU A 79 -3.72 2.78 2.15
CA LEU A 79 -3.92 2.08 3.42
C LEU A 79 -4.14 3.05 4.59
N GLN A 80 -3.28 4.06 4.76
CA GLN A 80 -3.22 4.87 5.99
C GLN A 80 -3.89 6.24 5.93
N ASN A 81 -4.29 6.74 4.74
CA ASN A 81 -4.74 8.12 4.60
C ASN A 81 -5.86 8.48 5.58
N LYS A 82 -5.83 9.70 6.12
CA LYS A 82 -6.87 10.21 7.04
C LYS A 82 -7.30 11.61 6.60
N PRO A 83 -8.58 11.83 6.27
CA PRO A 83 -9.66 10.84 6.18
C PRO A 83 -9.58 9.99 4.90
N GLY A 84 -10.17 8.79 4.94
CA GLY A 84 -10.54 8.04 3.72
C GLY A 84 -9.60 6.92 3.28
N GLY A 85 -8.49 6.66 3.97
CA GLY A 85 -7.71 5.43 3.77
C GLY A 85 -8.46 4.18 4.25
N LEU A 86 -8.05 2.99 3.81
CA LEU A 86 -8.74 1.75 4.16
C LEU A 86 -8.84 1.55 5.67
N ILE A 87 -7.74 1.76 6.41
CA ILE A 87 -7.73 1.60 7.88
C ILE A 87 -8.68 2.60 8.55
N HIS A 88 -8.74 3.84 8.06
CA HIS A 88 -9.68 4.84 8.56
C HIS A 88 -11.14 4.44 8.31
N ILE A 89 -11.45 3.94 7.12
CA ILE A 89 -12.80 3.47 6.78
C ILE A 89 -13.17 2.23 7.63
N MET A 90 -12.23 1.31 7.87
CA MET A 90 -12.46 0.16 8.74
C MET A 90 -12.78 0.58 10.18
N ASP A 91 -12.00 1.50 10.74
CA ASP A 91 -12.26 2.07 12.07
C ASP A 91 -13.65 2.72 12.14
N ASP A 92 -14.00 3.50 11.10
CA ASP A 92 -15.32 4.09 10.95
C ASP A 92 -16.43 3.05 10.94
N GLN A 93 -16.26 1.94 10.22
CA GLN A 93 -17.26 0.88 10.09
C GLN A 93 -17.34 -0.04 11.32
N ALA A 94 -16.27 -0.14 12.12
CA ALA A 94 -16.25 -0.90 13.37
C ALA A 94 -16.99 -0.22 14.53
N ARG A 95 -17.24 1.11 14.45
CA ARG A 95 -17.95 1.83 15.52
C ARG A 95 -19.42 1.37 15.64
N PRO A 96 -19.94 1.08 16.85
CA PRO A 96 -21.28 0.53 17.06
C PRO A 96 -22.38 1.34 16.37
N SER A 97 -23.07 0.71 15.41
CA SER A 97 -24.23 1.28 14.73
C SER A 97 -25.05 0.17 14.09
N HIS A 98 -26.37 0.24 14.19
CA HIS A 98 -27.28 -0.75 13.59
C HIS A 98 -27.22 -0.85 12.06
N LYS A 99 -26.52 0.08 11.38
CA LYS A 99 -26.46 0.16 9.91
C LYS A 99 -25.14 -0.34 9.30
N LYS A 100 -24.13 -0.69 10.11
CA LYS A 100 -22.79 -1.01 9.61
C LYS A 100 -22.60 -2.52 9.52
N THR A 101 -22.17 -2.97 8.36
CA THR A 101 -21.89 -4.38 8.03
C THR A 101 -20.64 -4.45 7.16
N ASP A 102 -20.12 -5.66 6.94
CA ASP A 102 -19.01 -5.87 6.01
C ASP A 102 -19.36 -5.39 4.58
N LEU A 103 -20.63 -5.50 4.18
CA LEU A 103 -21.10 -4.98 2.90
C LEU A 103 -20.99 -3.45 2.84
N THR A 104 -21.45 -2.74 3.87
CA THR A 104 -21.34 -1.27 3.90
C THR A 104 -19.88 -0.80 3.98
N MET A 105 -18.98 -1.63 4.51
CA MET A 105 -17.54 -1.38 4.48
C MET A 105 -16.97 -1.50 3.07
N VAL A 106 -17.30 -2.58 2.34
CA VAL A 106 -16.88 -2.76 0.94
C VAL A 106 -17.40 -1.63 0.05
N GLU A 107 -18.67 -1.25 0.19
CA GLU A 107 -19.26 -0.10 -0.51
C GLU A 107 -18.51 1.21 -0.21
N ALA A 108 -18.14 1.43 1.06
CA ALA A 108 -17.37 2.61 1.47
C ALA A 108 -15.96 2.62 0.87
N PHE A 109 -15.31 1.46 0.74
CA PHE A 109 -14.02 1.35 0.05
C PHE A 109 -14.14 1.67 -1.43
N SER A 110 -15.08 1.04 -2.15
CA SER A 110 -15.31 1.33 -3.58
C SER A 110 -15.57 2.81 -3.81
N LYS A 111 -16.43 3.42 -2.98
CA LYS A 111 -16.74 4.84 -3.10
C LYS A 111 -15.50 5.75 -3.06
N HIS A 112 -14.46 5.38 -2.31
CA HIS A 112 -13.24 6.18 -2.18
C HIS A 112 -12.14 5.79 -3.17
N TRP A 113 -12.03 4.50 -3.55
CA TRP A 113 -10.83 3.97 -4.21
C TRP A 113 -11.08 3.15 -5.47
N ASP A 114 -12.31 3.10 -6.02
CA ASP A 114 -12.62 2.29 -7.23
C ASP A 114 -11.75 2.64 -8.45
N ASN A 115 -11.29 3.90 -8.55
CA ASN A 115 -10.40 4.36 -9.63
C ASN A 115 -8.91 4.19 -9.31
N HIS A 116 -8.54 3.65 -8.15
CA HIS A 116 -7.15 3.52 -7.75
C HIS A 116 -6.51 2.25 -8.34
N SER A 117 -5.35 2.39 -8.98
CA SER A 117 -4.68 1.30 -9.69
C SER A 117 -4.37 0.09 -8.80
N SER A 118 -4.11 0.32 -7.52
CA SER A 118 -3.81 -0.71 -6.52
C SER A 118 -5.03 -1.22 -5.74
N PHE A 119 -6.26 -0.83 -6.10
CA PHE A 119 -7.48 -1.28 -5.41
C PHE A 119 -8.50 -1.84 -6.39
N LYS A 120 -9.06 -3.01 -6.05
CA LYS A 120 -10.16 -3.65 -6.78
C LYS A 120 -11.02 -4.43 -5.81
N VAL A 121 -12.33 -4.36 -6.01
CA VAL A 121 -13.27 -5.18 -5.25
C VAL A 121 -13.44 -6.53 -5.93
N GLY A 122 -13.23 -7.59 -5.15
CA GLY A 122 -13.48 -8.96 -5.59
C GLY A 122 -14.97 -9.29 -5.65
N PRO A 123 -15.37 -10.38 -6.33
CA PRO A 123 -16.76 -10.82 -6.34
C PRO A 123 -17.26 -11.08 -4.91
N VAL A 124 -18.41 -10.51 -4.56
CA VAL A 124 -19.11 -10.76 -3.29
C VAL A 124 -19.87 -12.09 -3.48
N ASN A 125 -19.40 -13.16 -2.86
CA ASN A 125 -20.07 -14.46 -2.84
C ASN A 125 -20.93 -14.60 -1.58
#